data_AF-A0A3R7SV68-F1
#
_entry.id   AF-A0A3R7SV68-F1
#
_cell.length_a   1.000
_cell.length_b   1.000
_cell.length_c   1.000
_cell.angle_alpha   90.00
_cell.angle_beta   90.00
_cell.angle_gamma   90.00
#
_symmetry.space_group_name_H-M   'P 1'
#
loop_
_entity.id
_entity.type
_entity.pdbx_description
1 polymer ?
#
loop_
_entity_poly.entity_id
_entity_poly.type
_entity_poly.pdbx_seq_one_letter_code
_entity_poly.pdbx_strand_id
1 'polypeptide(L)'
;MAERYKRYSTKGLALRMPSVDFSFEKTRSNNLANLSRTLDSMSEIFYKNAVQTAKIEGAEYGALNAPTVKQLEDASESNTELDFVGDKSTVFGKYARTATLEATSDNLTLLAKQNIADIVLRAKRDDVEPTEVAKQLDSVVSGLADVLDTESPVTARKFKASLGVYSNAEYKTYASKYITDKQKQLETNWSLNLENNLTTVLPKIIQAGMPTKDGQTINDKDRVATTLERVQGIKEQILATRPLSMSAEAILALEKRFDDRVFEIAKDIVSDAIFNNENPETIINALENNKIDTLPIAMQSAFSVASGQEKAVLKSIANKAIDERNKREIAKINLKDKKRKLKIEEIEINSSTALLHPDPEKRLSLFTNYITQMQRLDPKKANEMRDLLQENPELKYSPFSDPVVFNSISMKFNEREVSIKQYQLNQLLVTGKLSKPDFNDFTEKLRARSDEDFNRALSYARSKLNIPKSFINLGQGGNKNLQYLKTIEEAMYRERAFNPDFLPMQWVEDNFDTYVAKGKNVEEKRIKELAGDYFNLDTLNKKINSTPRTINGQSNPFYQKLVDDKNEILNWNRANPQNKVSGF
;
A
#
# COMPACT_ATOMS: atom_id res chain seq x y z
N MET A 1 96.62 -101.43 26.90
CA MET A 1 98.08 -101.30 26.80
C MET A 1 98.46 -100.06 27.62
N ALA A 2 98.97 -100.27 28.83
CA ALA A 2 100.35 -99.94 29.26
C ALA A 2 100.52 -98.42 29.54
N GLU A 3 101.06 -97.89 30.64
CA GLU A 3 101.73 -98.40 31.83
C GLU A 3 101.77 -97.29 32.91
N ARG A 4 101.86 -97.74 34.16
CA ARG A 4 102.32 -97.14 35.44
C ARG A 4 103.07 -95.79 35.40
N TYR A 5 102.92 -94.96 36.45
CA TYR A 5 103.94 -94.72 37.50
C TYR A 5 103.38 -93.96 38.73
N LYS A 6 103.99 -94.21 39.90
CA LYS A 6 103.49 -93.99 41.28
C LYS A 6 103.90 -92.64 41.92
N ARG A 7 103.01 -92.13 42.78
CA ARG A 7 103.13 -91.43 44.09
C ARG A 7 104.50 -90.91 44.54
N TYR A 8 104.53 -89.71 45.15
CA TYR A 8 105.14 -89.48 46.48
C TYR A 8 104.43 -88.31 47.23
N SER A 9 104.11 -88.56 48.49
CA SER A 9 103.71 -87.56 49.49
C SER A 9 104.90 -87.35 50.43
N THR A 10 105.25 -86.10 50.74
CA THR A 10 106.17 -85.77 51.84
C THR A 10 105.57 -84.68 52.72
N LYS A 11 105.33 -85.06 53.98
CA LYS A 11 105.17 -84.16 55.12
C LYS A 11 106.46 -83.37 55.33
N GLY A 12 106.35 -82.05 55.55
CA GLY A 12 107.42 -81.19 56.02
C GLY A 12 106.84 -80.08 56.89
N LEU A 13 107.34 -79.97 58.12
CA LEU A 13 106.88 -79.09 59.19
C LEU A 13 107.20 -77.60 58.94
N ALA A 14 106.23 -76.76 59.31
CA ALA A 14 106.26 -75.44 59.96
C ALA A 14 107.35 -74.40 59.62
N LEU A 15 106.90 -73.23 59.15
CA LEU A 15 107.42 -71.92 59.56
C LEU A 15 106.25 -70.95 59.80
N ARG A 16 106.03 -70.61 61.06
CA ARG A 16 105.02 -69.66 61.53
C ARG A 16 105.59 -68.24 61.35
N MET A 17 105.20 -67.55 60.29
CA MET A 17 105.50 -66.13 60.12
C MET A 17 104.53 -65.26 60.94
N PRO A 18 104.98 -64.14 61.53
CA PRO A 18 104.10 -63.20 62.23
C PRO A 18 103.03 -62.65 61.27
N SER A 19 101.75 -62.76 61.63
CA SER A 19 100.67 -62.12 60.90
C SER A 19 100.76 -60.61 61.11
N VAL A 20 101.20 -59.89 60.09
CA VAL A 20 100.99 -58.44 60.00
C VAL A 20 99.47 -58.21 59.93
N ASP A 21 98.94 -57.38 60.82
CA ASP A 21 97.52 -57.07 60.88
C ASP A 21 97.12 -56.18 59.70
N PHE A 22 96.51 -56.79 58.68
CA PHE A 22 95.97 -56.11 57.50
C PHE A 22 94.60 -55.46 57.77
N SER A 23 94.09 -55.42 59.01
CA SER A 23 92.82 -54.76 59.33
C SER A 23 92.82 -53.28 58.91
N PHE A 24 93.96 -52.59 59.08
CA PHE A 24 94.12 -51.19 58.65
C PHE A 24 94.10 -51.05 57.12
N GLU A 25 94.75 -51.96 56.39
CA GLU A 25 94.74 -51.98 54.92
C GLU A 25 93.38 -52.37 54.35
N LYS A 26 92.66 -53.31 54.98
CA LYS A 26 91.31 -53.74 54.58
C LYS A 26 90.27 -52.65 54.85
N THR A 27 90.37 -51.93 55.96
CA THR A 27 89.50 -50.79 56.28
C THR A 27 89.79 -49.60 55.36
N ARG A 28 91.07 -49.35 55.05
CA ARG A 28 91.48 -48.38 54.03
C ARG A 28 90.97 -48.76 52.64
N SER A 29 91.02 -50.03 52.25
CA SER A 29 90.48 -50.53 50.98
C SER A 29 88.96 -50.42 50.89
N ASN A 30 88.24 -50.71 51.97
CA ASN A 30 86.78 -50.56 52.03
C ASN A 30 86.36 -49.08 52.01
N ASN A 31 87.11 -48.21 52.68
CA ASN A 31 86.89 -46.76 52.64
C ASN A 31 87.22 -46.17 51.26
N LEU A 32 88.27 -46.66 50.58
CA LEU A 32 88.58 -46.29 49.19
C LEU A 32 87.54 -46.82 48.21
N ALA A 33 87.01 -48.03 48.41
CA ALA A 33 85.93 -48.58 47.59
C ALA A 33 84.61 -47.83 47.79
N ASN A 34 84.28 -47.44 49.03
CA ASN A 34 83.11 -46.60 49.32
C ASN A 34 83.29 -45.18 48.78
N LEU A 35 84.50 -44.60 48.90
CA LEU A 35 84.83 -43.31 48.29
C LEU A 35 84.71 -43.38 46.75
N SER A 36 85.20 -44.44 46.11
CA SER A 36 85.04 -44.66 44.67
C SER A 36 83.57 -44.72 44.28
N ARG A 37 82.74 -45.47 45.01
CA ARG A 37 81.28 -45.54 44.73
C ARG A 37 80.56 -44.21 44.95
N THR A 38 80.94 -43.45 45.98
CA THR A 38 80.38 -42.11 46.23
C THR A 38 80.85 -41.12 45.16
N LEU A 39 82.11 -41.21 44.73
CA LEU A 39 82.64 -40.42 43.61
C LEU A 39 81.98 -40.80 42.29
N ASP A 40 81.72 -42.08 42.04
CA ASP A 40 80.99 -42.57 40.86
C ASP A 40 79.54 -42.07 40.88
N SER A 41 78.87 -42.13 42.04
CA SER A 41 77.50 -41.61 42.21
C SER A 41 77.41 -40.09 42.09
N MET A 42 78.37 -39.35 42.66
CA MET A 42 78.49 -37.90 42.48
C MET A 42 78.78 -37.56 41.02
N SER A 43 79.70 -38.27 40.37
CA SER A 43 80.04 -38.11 38.96
C SER A 43 78.82 -38.36 38.07
N GLU A 44 78.04 -39.39 38.35
CA GLU A 44 76.79 -39.67 37.63
C GLU A 44 75.74 -38.56 37.83
N ILE A 45 75.62 -37.99 39.04
CA ILE A 45 74.74 -36.84 39.30
C ILE A 45 75.24 -35.58 38.56
N PHE A 46 76.55 -35.32 38.56
CA PHE A 46 77.14 -34.20 37.81
C PHE A 46 76.95 -34.37 36.31
N TYR A 47 77.15 -35.57 35.76
CA TYR A 47 76.88 -35.85 34.36
C TYR A 47 75.38 -35.72 34.05
N LYS A 48 74.50 -36.21 34.92
CA LYS A 48 73.05 -36.04 34.76
C LYS A 48 72.65 -34.56 34.79
N ASN A 49 73.15 -33.78 35.73
CA ASN A 49 72.88 -32.35 35.82
C ASN A 49 73.46 -31.59 34.63
N ALA A 50 74.71 -31.85 34.24
CA ALA A 50 75.33 -31.24 33.07
C ALA A 50 74.58 -31.58 31.77
N VAL A 51 74.10 -32.82 31.63
CA VAL A 51 73.23 -33.22 30.52
C VAL A 51 71.90 -32.46 30.56
N GLN A 52 71.28 -32.24 31.73
CA GLN A 52 70.04 -31.47 31.83
C GLN A 52 70.25 -29.98 31.52
N THR A 53 71.30 -29.37 32.05
CA THR A 53 71.66 -27.98 31.75
C THR A 53 71.94 -27.79 30.26
N ALA A 54 72.74 -28.67 29.65
CA ALA A 54 73.03 -28.62 28.22
C ALA A 54 71.78 -28.82 27.33
N LYS A 55 70.77 -29.56 27.82
CA LYS A 55 69.47 -29.69 27.14
C LYS A 55 68.68 -28.38 27.15
N ILE A 56 68.60 -27.73 28.32
CA ILE A 56 67.87 -26.48 28.51
C ILE A 56 68.55 -25.36 27.71
N GLU A 57 69.85 -25.16 27.92
CA GLU A 57 70.63 -24.14 27.21
C GLU A 57 70.65 -24.37 25.70
N GLY A 58 70.76 -25.64 25.28
CA GLY A 58 70.66 -26.03 23.88
C GLY A 58 69.31 -25.63 23.29
N ALA A 59 68.21 -26.01 23.93
CA ALA A 59 66.86 -25.67 23.46
C ALA A 59 66.60 -24.16 23.42
N GLU A 60 67.02 -23.41 24.45
CA GLU A 60 66.89 -21.94 24.49
C GLU A 60 67.70 -21.28 23.37
N TYR A 61 68.94 -21.71 23.14
CA TYR A 61 69.78 -21.22 22.07
C TYR A 61 69.18 -21.52 20.68
N GLY A 62 68.65 -22.73 20.50
CA GLY A 62 68.00 -23.14 19.26
C GLY A 62 66.72 -22.35 18.95
N ALA A 63 65.91 -22.07 19.96
CA ALA A 63 64.69 -21.28 19.80
C ALA A 63 64.98 -19.80 19.47
N LEU A 64 65.99 -19.20 20.12
CA LEU A 64 66.37 -17.79 19.92
C LEU A 64 67.00 -17.51 18.55
N ASN A 65 67.67 -18.51 17.97
CA ASN A 65 68.36 -18.39 16.68
C ASN A 65 67.60 -19.09 15.55
N ALA A 66 66.30 -19.31 15.70
CA ALA A 66 65.46 -19.84 14.63
C ALA A 66 65.34 -18.82 13.47
N PRO A 67 65.35 -19.29 12.20
CA PRO A 67 65.11 -18.43 11.05
C PRO A 67 63.83 -17.60 11.18
N THR A 68 63.93 -16.33 10.78
CA THR A 68 62.80 -15.39 10.80
C THR A 68 61.81 -15.69 9.67
N VAL A 69 60.56 -15.26 9.82
CA VAL A 69 59.50 -15.47 8.81
C VAL A 69 59.90 -14.98 7.41
N LYS A 70 60.57 -13.84 7.30
CA LYS A 70 61.05 -13.31 6.01
C LYS A 70 62.11 -14.20 5.36
N GLN A 71 63.04 -14.74 6.15
CA GLN A 71 64.04 -15.68 5.64
C GLN A 71 63.40 -16.99 5.17
N LEU A 72 62.27 -17.38 5.78
CA LEU A 72 61.50 -18.55 5.36
C LEU A 72 60.70 -18.29 4.08
N GLU A 73 60.14 -17.09 3.90
CA GLU A 73 59.50 -16.66 2.64
C GLU A 73 60.52 -16.65 1.51
N ASP A 74 61.67 -15.98 1.70
CA ASP A 74 62.74 -15.91 0.70
C ASP A 74 63.27 -17.32 0.35
N ALA A 75 63.45 -18.20 1.35
CA ALA A 75 63.90 -19.58 1.13
C ALA A 75 62.84 -20.42 0.40
N SER A 76 61.55 -20.21 0.67
CA SER A 76 60.46 -20.87 -0.05
C SER A 76 60.35 -20.39 -1.50
N GLU A 77 60.66 -19.13 -1.80
CA GLU A 77 60.61 -18.57 -3.16
C GLU A 77 61.85 -18.89 -3.99
N SER A 78 63.03 -18.91 -3.36
CA SER A 78 64.32 -19.10 -4.03
C SER A 78 64.89 -20.52 -3.93
N ASN A 79 64.24 -21.41 -3.17
CA ASN A 79 64.64 -22.80 -2.94
C ASN A 79 66.06 -22.93 -2.34
N THR A 80 66.47 -21.97 -1.51
CA THR A 80 67.77 -21.95 -0.84
C THR A 80 67.76 -22.72 0.47
N GLU A 81 68.87 -23.40 0.78
CA GLU A 81 69.05 -24.09 2.06
C GLU A 81 69.02 -23.09 3.24
N LEU A 82 68.28 -23.44 4.29
CA LEU A 82 68.21 -22.70 5.55
C LEU A 82 69.30 -23.19 6.50
N ASP A 83 70.05 -22.28 7.10
CA ASP A 83 71.06 -22.64 8.10
C ASP A 83 70.38 -22.88 9.47
N PHE A 84 70.38 -24.15 9.90
CA PHE A 84 69.85 -24.55 11.21
C PHE A 84 70.99 -24.65 12.23
N VAL A 85 70.87 -23.92 13.33
CA VAL A 85 71.79 -24.00 14.48
C VAL A 85 71.75 -25.36 15.17
N GLY A 86 72.93 -25.89 15.49
CA GLY A 86 73.10 -27.11 16.31
C GLY A 86 73.67 -28.32 15.54
N ASP A 87 74.52 -29.09 16.22
CA ASP A 87 75.17 -30.28 15.67
C ASP A 87 74.43 -31.59 15.98
N LYS A 88 74.73 -32.65 15.22
CA LYS A 88 74.15 -33.99 15.44
C LYS A 88 74.91 -34.82 16.48
N SER A 89 76.06 -34.36 16.95
CA SER A 89 76.97 -35.12 17.82
C SER A 89 76.79 -34.81 19.31
N THR A 90 76.64 -33.54 19.70
CA THR A 90 76.57 -33.16 21.13
C THR A 90 75.14 -33.18 21.67
N VAL A 91 75.00 -33.32 23.00
CA VAL A 91 73.70 -33.18 23.67
C VAL A 91 73.17 -31.75 23.46
N PHE A 92 74.01 -30.73 23.62
CA PHE A 92 73.62 -29.34 23.39
C PHE A 92 73.09 -29.12 21.96
N GLY A 93 73.86 -29.50 20.93
CA GLY A 93 73.49 -29.22 19.55
C GLY A 93 72.29 -30.03 19.04
N LYS A 94 72.06 -31.26 19.54
CA LYS A 94 70.85 -32.01 19.23
C LYS A 94 69.58 -31.30 19.71
N TYR A 95 69.63 -30.76 20.94
CA TYR A 95 68.49 -30.06 21.52
C TYR A 95 68.32 -28.65 20.93
N ALA A 96 69.42 -27.96 20.60
CA ALA A 96 69.38 -26.72 19.83
C ALA A 96 68.72 -26.93 18.46
N ARG A 97 69.20 -27.89 17.67
CA ARG A 97 68.64 -28.20 16.34
C ARG A 97 67.16 -28.59 16.41
N THR A 98 66.76 -29.36 17.44
CA THR A 98 65.36 -29.74 17.63
C THR A 98 64.49 -28.51 17.91
N ALA A 99 64.91 -27.63 18.82
CA ALA A 99 64.18 -26.40 19.15
C ALA A 99 64.10 -25.42 17.96
N THR A 100 65.18 -25.29 17.17
CA THR A 100 65.19 -24.47 15.95
C THR A 100 64.22 -25.03 14.90
N LEU A 101 64.20 -26.35 14.69
CA LEU A 101 63.26 -27.00 13.76
C LEU A 101 61.80 -26.86 14.21
N GLU A 102 61.53 -26.95 15.51
CA GLU A 102 60.19 -26.72 16.07
C GLU A 102 59.74 -25.28 15.87
N ALA A 103 60.55 -24.29 16.25
CA ALA A 103 60.24 -22.87 16.04
C ALA A 103 60.06 -22.51 14.55
N THR A 104 60.86 -23.11 13.67
CA THR A 104 60.73 -22.95 12.22
C THR A 104 59.43 -23.56 11.69
N SER A 105 59.10 -24.77 12.13
CA SER A 105 57.83 -25.43 11.79
C SER A 105 56.63 -24.60 12.23
N ASP A 106 56.69 -23.95 13.39
CA ASP A 106 55.63 -23.07 13.89
C ASP A 106 55.49 -21.80 13.03
N ASN A 107 56.61 -21.16 12.67
CA ASN A 107 56.62 -20.00 11.77
C ASN A 107 56.06 -20.35 10.37
N LEU A 108 56.50 -21.47 9.79
CA LEU A 108 55.96 -21.98 8.51
C LEU A 108 54.47 -22.33 8.64
N THR A 109 54.02 -22.82 9.79
CA THR A 109 52.61 -23.12 10.03
C THR A 109 51.79 -21.85 10.04
N LEU A 110 52.29 -20.77 10.64
CA LEU A 110 51.64 -19.46 10.61
C LEU A 110 51.53 -18.92 9.18
N LEU A 111 52.63 -18.93 8.43
CA LEU A 111 52.69 -18.47 7.05
C LEU A 111 51.73 -19.27 6.15
N ALA A 112 51.75 -20.61 6.28
CA ALA A 112 50.86 -21.48 5.54
C ALA A 112 49.39 -21.18 5.83
N LYS A 113 49.03 -20.96 7.09
CA LYS A 113 47.66 -20.61 7.47
C LYS A 113 47.23 -19.26 6.88
N GLN A 114 48.11 -18.27 6.81
CA GLN A 114 47.84 -16.99 6.15
C GLN A 114 47.61 -17.18 4.65
N ASN A 115 48.51 -17.90 3.96
CA ASN A 115 48.37 -18.17 2.53
C ASN A 115 47.10 -18.97 2.20
N ILE A 116 46.77 -19.98 3.01
CA ILE A 116 45.53 -20.75 2.90
C ILE A 116 44.31 -19.83 3.05
N ALA A 117 44.31 -18.96 4.07
CA ALA A 117 43.21 -18.02 4.28
C ALA A 117 43.05 -17.06 3.08
N ASP A 118 44.14 -16.53 2.54
CA ASP A 118 44.12 -15.62 1.39
C ASP A 118 43.66 -16.30 0.10
N ILE A 119 44.02 -17.56 -0.12
CA ILE A 119 43.51 -18.38 -1.23
C ILE A 119 42.00 -18.55 -1.09
N VAL A 120 41.52 -18.95 0.10
CA VAL A 120 40.09 -19.16 0.36
C VAL A 120 39.30 -17.86 0.22
N LEU A 121 39.84 -16.72 0.66
CA LEU A 121 39.21 -15.41 0.51
C LEU A 121 39.11 -14.98 -0.95
N ARG A 122 40.19 -15.13 -1.73
CA ARG A 122 40.17 -14.85 -3.17
C ARG A 122 39.20 -15.76 -3.91
N ALA A 123 39.21 -17.05 -3.58
CA ALA A 123 38.27 -18.02 -4.17
C ALA A 123 36.81 -17.63 -3.93
N LYS A 124 36.46 -17.16 -2.71
CA LYS A 124 35.12 -16.65 -2.39
C LYS A 124 34.75 -15.40 -3.19
N ARG A 125 35.71 -14.52 -3.49
CA ARG A 125 35.47 -13.29 -4.25
C ARG A 125 35.32 -13.55 -5.74
N ASP A 126 36.18 -14.40 -6.27
CA ASP A 126 36.34 -14.62 -7.71
C ASP A 126 35.57 -15.87 -8.21
N ASP A 127 34.80 -16.52 -7.32
CA ASP A 127 33.94 -17.68 -7.62
C ASP A 127 34.69 -18.86 -8.25
N VAL A 128 35.86 -19.17 -7.68
CA VAL A 128 36.78 -20.19 -8.21
C VAL A 128 36.25 -21.61 -7.93
N GLU A 129 36.30 -22.50 -8.93
CA GLU A 129 35.91 -23.90 -8.78
C GLU A 129 36.65 -24.59 -7.60
N PRO A 130 35.96 -25.37 -6.73
CA PRO A 130 36.59 -26.02 -5.58
C PRO A 130 37.79 -26.90 -5.93
N THR A 131 37.75 -27.56 -7.09
CA THR A 131 38.86 -28.40 -7.57
C THR A 131 40.16 -27.61 -7.76
N GLU A 132 40.07 -26.34 -8.15
CA GLU A 132 41.23 -25.46 -8.34
C GLU A 132 41.73 -24.92 -7.00
N VAL A 133 40.83 -24.62 -6.06
CA VAL A 133 41.19 -24.27 -4.68
C VAL A 133 41.96 -25.40 -4.01
N ALA A 134 41.51 -26.65 -4.17
CA ALA A 134 42.22 -27.81 -3.61
C ALA A 134 43.66 -27.90 -4.10
N LYS A 135 43.91 -27.71 -5.41
CA LYS A 135 45.28 -27.69 -5.97
C LYS A 135 46.12 -26.56 -5.40
N GLN A 136 45.57 -25.36 -5.28
CA GLN A 136 46.29 -24.20 -4.74
C GLN A 136 46.69 -24.43 -3.28
N LEU A 137 45.78 -25.00 -2.48
CA LEU A 137 46.08 -25.37 -1.09
C LEU A 137 47.16 -26.45 -1.00
N ASP A 138 47.07 -27.51 -1.81
CA ASP A 138 48.08 -28.58 -1.85
C ASP A 138 49.45 -28.08 -2.31
N SER A 139 49.48 -27.11 -3.23
CA SER A 139 50.70 -26.45 -3.70
C SER A 139 51.38 -25.66 -2.57
N VAL A 140 50.61 -24.92 -1.76
CA VAL A 140 51.16 -24.19 -0.60
C VAL A 140 51.70 -25.15 0.45
N VAL A 141 50.95 -26.21 0.77
CA VAL A 141 51.38 -27.21 1.76
C VAL A 141 52.63 -27.95 1.30
N SER A 142 52.72 -28.30 0.00
CA SER A 142 53.89 -29.01 -0.53
C SER A 142 55.10 -28.10 -0.63
N GLY A 143 54.97 -26.89 -1.18
CA GLY A 143 56.09 -25.95 -1.31
C GLY A 143 56.73 -25.57 0.03
N LEU A 144 55.92 -25.35 1.07
CA LEU A 144 56.45 -25.04 2.40
C LEU A 144 56.99 -26.29 3.14
N ALA A 145 56.51 -27.50 2.81
CA ALA A 145 57.03 -28.73 3.38
C ALA A 145 58.40 -29.10 2.80
N ASP A 146 58.64 -28.80 1.52
CA ASP A 146 59.92 -29.08 0.84
C ASP A 146 61.10 -28.33 1.49
N VAL A 147 60.84 -27.13 2.03
CA VAL A 147 61.81 -26.35 2.82
C VAL A 147 62.28 -27.12 4.08
N LEU A 148 61.39 -27.89 4.71
CA LEU A 148 61.72 -28.70 5.89
C LEU A 148 62.27 -30.08 5.53
N ASP A 149 61.94 -30.63 4.36
CA ASP A 149 62.30 -31.99 3.97
C ASP A 149 63.82 -32.16 3.78
N THR A 150 64.47 -31.10 3.29
CA THR A 150 65.93 -31.03 3.13
C THR A 150 66.69 -31.23 4.45
N GLU A 151 66.12 -30.77 5.57
CA GLU A 151 66.81 -30.72 6.87
C GLU A 151 66.30 -31.73 7.89
N SER A 152 64.99 -32.04 7.85
CA SER A 152 64.34 -33.04 8.67
C SER A 152 63.09 -33.62 7.97
N PRO A 153 63.22 -34.76 7.28
CA PRO A 153 62.09 -35.45 6.65
C PRO A 153 60.97 -35.82 7.64
N VAL A 154 61.31 -36.05 8.91
CA VAL A 154 60.33 -36.36 9.97
C VAL A 154 59.50 -35.13 10.32
N THR A 155 60.13 -33.95 10.41
CA THR A 155 59.44 -32.68 10.71
C THR A 155 58.58 -32.27 9.52
N ALA A 156 59.09 -32.38 8.29
CA ALA A 156 58.32 -32.11 7.06
C ALA A 156 57.06 -32.97 6.95
N ARG A 157 57.14 -34.27 7.25
CA ARG A 157 55.95 -35.15 7.27
C ARG A 157 54.93 -34.76 8.33
N LYS A 158 55.37 -34.40 9.54
CA LYS A 158 54.47 -33.92 10.61
C LYS A 158 53.81 -32.60 10.22
N PHE A 159 54.57 -31.67 9.65
CA PHE A 159 54.08 -30.39 9.14
C PHE A 159 53.03 -30.58 8.04
N LYS A 160 53.35 -31.40 7.02
CA LYS A 160 52.43 -31.74 5.92
C LYS A 160 51.14 -32.39 6.42
N ALA A 161 51.23 -33.30 7.39
CA ALA A 161 50.05 -33.92 7.99
C ALA A 161 49.17 -32.90 8.75
N SER A 162 49.79 -32.03 9.57
CA SER A 162 49.08 -31.00 10.34
C SER A 162 48.37 -30.00 9.43
N LEU A 163 49.08 -29.46 8.44
CA LEU A 163 48.51 -28.52 7.48
C LEU A 163 47.56 -29.18 6.49
N GLY A 164 47.77 -30.45 6.13
CA GLY A 164 46.82 -31.20 5.32
C GLY A 164 45.45 -31.29 6.00
N VAL A 165 45.42 -31.51 7.32
CA VAL A 165 44.17 -31.48 8.11
C VAL A 165 43.53 -30.09 8.10
N TYR A 166 44.33 -29.04 8.33
CA TYR A 166 43.83 -27.66 8.33
C TYR A 166 43.32 -27.22 6.95
N SER A 167 44.10 -27.44 5.91
CA SER A 167 43.77 -27.20 4.49
C SER A 167 42.48 -27.89 4.10
N ASN A 168 42.31 -29.17 4.43
CA ASN A 168 41.09 -29.90 4.12
C ASN A 168 39.85 -29.35 4.88
N ALA A 169 40.02 -28.88 6.11
CA ALA A 169 38.94 -28.24 6.87
C ALA A 169 38.47 -26.92 6.21
N GLU A 170 39.41 -26.08 5.79
CA GLU A 170 39.13 -24.84 5.07
C GLU A 170 38.53 -25.10 3.68
N TYR A 171 39.08 -26.07 2.94
CA TYR A 171 38.55 -26.54 1.66
C TYR A 171 37.10 -27.02 1.81
N LYS A 172 36.80 -27.88 2.78
CA LYS A 172 35.44 -28.39 3.02
C LYS A 172 34.46 -27.25 3.32
N THR A 173 34.88 -26.28 4.12
CA THR A 173 34.08 -25.10 4.44
C THR A 173 33.81 -24.27 3.19
N TYR A 174 34.84 -24.04 2.36
CA TYR A 174 34.69 -23.34 1.08
C TYR A 174 33.78 -24.08 0.11
N ALA A 175 34.04 -25.36 -0.16
CA ALA A 175 33.28 -26.19 -1.09
C ALA A 175 31.80 -26.27 -0.70
N SER A 176 31.51 -26.42 0.60
CA SER A 176 30.13 -26.44 1.12
C SER A 176 29.42 -25.11 0.88
N LYS A 177 30.14 -23.99 1.08
CA LYS A 177 29.62 -22.65 0.79
C LYS A 177 29.40 -22.44 -0.71
N TYR A 178 30.37 -22.81 -1.55
CA TYR A 178 30.27 -22.71 -3.01
C TYR A 178 29.05 -23.47 -3.54
N ILE A 179 28.84 -24.71 -3.08
CA ILE A 179 27.66 -25.51 -3.45
C ILE A 179 26.37 -24.79 -3.04
N THR A 180 26.30 -24.30 -1.80
CA THR A 180 25.14 -23.56 -1.28
C THR A 180 24.87 -22.29 -2.10
N ASP A 181 25.90 -21.52 -2.41
CA ASP A 181 25.79 -20.27 -3.17
C ASP A 181 25.35 -20.55 -4.62
N LYS A 182 25.87 -21.60 -5.26
CA LYS A 182 25.43 -22.05 -6.59
C LYS A 182 23.99 -22.54 -6.60
N GLN A 183 23.57 -23.29 -5.58
CA GLN A 183 22.16 -23.68 -5.42
C GLN A 183 21.25 -22.46 -5.31
N LYS A 184 21.64 -21.47 -4.51
CA LYS A 184 20.88 -20.21 -4.36
C LYS A 184 20.82 -19.40 -5.66
N GLN A 185 21.90 -19.36 -6.44
CA GLN A 185 21.91 -18.73 -7.77
C GLN A 185 20.96 -19.43 -8.72
N LEU A 186 20.95 -20.77 -8.75
CA LEU A 186 20.02 -21.56 -9.55
C LEU A 186 18.57 -21.30 -9.14
N GLU A 187 18.27 -21.29 -7.83
CA GLU A 187 16.95 -20.96 -7.29
C GLU A 187 16.49 -19.55 -7.70
N THR A 188 17.40 -18.57 -7.64
CA THR A 188 17.10 -17.18 -8.03
C THR A 188 16.81 -17.08 -9.53
N ASN A 189 17.68 -17.65 -10.37
CA ASN A 189 17.53 -17.62 -11.82
C ASN A 189 16.25 -18.35 -12.26
N TRP A 190 15.96 -19.49 -11.66
CA TRP A 190 14.73 -20.23 -11.91
C TRP A 190 13.49 -19.43 -11.46
N SER A 191 13.54 -18.74 -10.31
CA SER A 191 12.43 -17.90 -9.84
C SER A 191 12.16 -16.73 -10.78
N LEU A 192 13.21 -16.09 -11.31
CA LEU A 192 13.08 -15.04 -12.32
C LEU A 192 12.49 -15.58 -13.63
N ASN A 193 12.92 -16.78 -14.06
CA ASN A 193 12.38 -17.45 -15.24
C ASN A 193 10.89 -17.77 -15.07
N LEU A 194 10.49 -18.33 -13.91
CA LEU A 194 9.10 -18.56 -13.55
C LEU A 194 8.29 -17.25 -13.64
N GLU A 195 8.77 -16.19 -13.00
CA GLU A 195 8.05 -14.91 -12.99
C GLU A 195 7.91 -14.31 -14.39
N ASN A 196 8.95 -14.36 -15.22
CA ASN A 196 8.89 -13.93 -16.61
C ASN A 196 7.87 -14.75 -17.41
N ASN A 197 7.80 -16.06 -17.18
CA ASN A 197 6.78 -16.90 -17.82
C ASN A 197 5.36 -16.52 -17.38
N LEU A 198 5.14 -16.32 -16.08
CA LEU A 198 3.84 -15.97 -15.50
C LEU A 198 3.34 -14.58 -15.90
N THR A 199 4.23 -13.61 -16.07
CA THR A 199 3.87 -12.20 -16.30
C THR A 199 3.96 -11.77 -17.76
N THR A 200 4.84 -12.38 -18.55
CA THR A 200 5.15 -11.90 -19.90
C THR A 200 4.84 -12.93 -20.97
N VAL A 201 5.25 -14.19 -20.76
CA VAL A 201 5.12 -15.23 -21.80
C VAL A 201 3.68 -15.75 -21.89
N LEU A 202 3.08 -16.15 -20.76
CA LEU A 202 1.74 -16.70 -20.73
C LEU A 202 0.67 -15.73 -21.28
N PRO A 203 0.63 -14.44 -20.88
CA PRO A 203 -0.35 -13.51 -21.44
C PRO A 203 -0.24 -13.39 -22.96
N LYS A 204 0.99 -13.27 -23.49
CA LYS A 204 1.21 -13.17 -24.94
C LYS A 204 0.74 -14.41 -25.68
N ILE A 205 0.98 -15.60 -25.14
CA ILE A 205 0.58 -16.87 -25.78
C ILE A 205 -0.95 -17.00 -25.78
N ILE A 206 -1.60 -16.74 -24.65
CA ILE A 206 -3.06 -16.89 -24.53
C ILE A 206 -3.76 -15.79 -25.34
N GLN A 207 -3.24 -14.55 -25.36
CA GLN A 207 -3.82 -13.44 -26.09
C GLN A 207 -3.63 -13.55 -27.61
N ALA A 208 -2.44 -13.94 -28.08
CA ALA A 208 -2.21 -14.17 -29.52
C ALA A 208 -3.11 -15.31 -30.01
N GLY A 209 -3.23 -16.35 -29.19
CA GLY A 209 -3.89 -17.59 -29.56
C GLY A 209 -3.22 -18.27 -30.75
N MET A 210 -3.55 -19.54 -30.94
CA MET A 210 -3.23 -20.24 -32.18
C MET A 210 -4.57 -20.72 -32.75
N PRO A 211 -4.96 -20.25 -33.96
CA PRO A 211 -6.25 -20.60 -34.52
C PRO A 211 -6.30 -22.10 -34.77
N THR A 212 -7.19 -22.79 -34.07
CA THR A 212 -7.61 -24.15 -34.42
C THR A 212 -8.64 -24.04 -35.55
N LYS A 213 -8.17 -24.06 -36.81
CA LYS A 213 -9.03 -24.40 -37.97
C LYS A 213 -9.13 -25.92 -38.02
N ASP A 214 -10.10 -26.55 -37.35
CA ASP A 214 -10.28 -28.02 -37.37
C ASP A 214 -8.97 -28.84 -37.22
N GLY A 215 -7.96 -28.33 -36.51
CA GLY A 215 -6.66 -28.98 -36.41
C GLY A 215 -5.75 -28.92 -37.65
N GLN A 216 -5.86 -27.94 -38.57
CA GLN A 216 -4.81 -27.71 -39.58
C GLN A 216 -4.56 -26.24 -39.96
N THR A 217 -3.34 -25.78 -39.67
CA THR A 217 -2.47 -25.15 -40.67
C THR A 217 -1.16 -25.95 -40.70
N ILE A 218 -0.97 -26.75 -41.77
CA ILE A 218 0.26 -27.52 -41.98
C ILE A 218 1.29 -26.66 -42.72
N ASN A 219 2.54 -26.70 -42.22
CA ASN A 219 3.82 -26.95 -42.92
C ASN A 219 4.93 -26.15 -42.22
N ASP A 220 6.03 -26.70 -41.69
CA ASP A 220 6.74 -27.96 -41.95
C ASP A 220 7.30 -28.51 -40.61
N LYS A 221 7.20 -29.83 -40.38
CA LYS A 221 7.64 -30.61 -39.20
C LYS A 221 6.71 -30.58 -37.97
N ASP A 222 5.57 -31.24 -38.17
CA ASP A 222 4.83 -32.11 -37.24
C ASP A 222 4.30 -31.57 -35.89
N ARG A 223 2.96 -31.36 -35.88
CA ARG A 223 2.00 -30.92 -34.83
C ARG A 223 1.92 -29.41 -34.55
N VAL A 224 0.80 -28.81 -34.96
CA VAL A 224 0.33 -27.51 -34.46
C VAL A 224 -0.13 -27.71 -33.03
N ALA A 225 0.68 -27.30 -32.06
CA ALA A 225 0.30 -27.33 -30.65
C ALA A 225 -0.86 -26.35 -30.40
N THR A 226 -1.92 -26.82 -29.75
CA THR A 226 -2.99 -25.96 -29.24
C THR A 226 -2.46 -24.99 -28.19
N THR A 227 -3.18 -23.89 -27.91
CA THR A 227 -2.82 -22.96 -26.83
C THR A 227 -2.68 -23.71 -25.49
N LEU A 228 -3.56 -24.68 -25.22
CA LEU A 228 -3.49 -25.54 -24.04
C LEU A 228 -2.20 -26.37 -23.99
N GLU A 229 -1.86 -27.08 -25.07
CA GLU A 229 -0.64 -27.90 -25.14
C GLU A 229 0.62 -27.06 -24.96
N ARG A 230 0.64 -25.83 -25.49
CA ARG A 230 1.78 -24.92 -25.31
C ARG A 230 1.90 -24.42 -23.87
N VAL A 231 0.78 -24.08 -23.23
CA VAL A 231 0.76 -23.68 -21.82
C VAL A 231 1.20 -24.85 -20.92
N GLN A 232 0.74 -26.07 -21.21
CA GLN A 232 1.17 -27.28 -20.51
C GLN A 232 2.65 -27.58 -20.73
N GLY A 233 3.16 -27.44 -21.95
CA GLY A 233 4.58 -27.62 -22.25
C GLY A 233 5.47 -26.62 -21.49
N ILE A 234 5.02 -25.38 -21.31
CA ILE A 234 5.72 -24.38 -20.48
C ILE A 234 5.70 -24.81 -19.01
N LYS A 235 4.56 -25.27 -18.50
CA LYS A 235 4.43 -25.79 -17.13
C LYS A 235 5.43 -26.93 -16.90
N GLU A 236 5.46 -27.91 -17.80
CA GLU A 236 6.38 -29.05 -17.75
C GLU A 236 7.85 -28.63 -17.80
N GLN A 237 8.23 -27.69 -18.67
CA GLN A 237 9.60 -27.18 -18.76
C GLN A 237 10.05 -26.47 -17.47
N ILE A 238 9.18 -25.66 -16.87
CA ILE A 238 9.47 -24.97 -15.60
C ILE A 238 9.61 -25.99 -14.47
N LEU A 239 8.73 -26.99 -14.42
CA LEU A 239 8.78 -28.05 -13.41
C LEU A 239 9.98 -28.98 -13.59
N ALA A 240 10.43 -29.22 -14.82
CA ALA A 240 11.60 -30.05 -15.12
C ALA A 240 12.92 -29.37 -14.72
N THR A 241 12.96 -28.03 -14.77
CA THR A 241 14.15 -27.22 -14.44
C THR A 241 14.19 -26.75 -12.99
N ARG A 242 13.28 -27.27 -12.14
CA ARG A 242 13.16 -26.86 -10.74
C ARG A 242 14.42 -27.20 -9.92
N PRO A 243 14.73 -26.41 -8.88
CA PRO A 243 15.74 -26.76 -7.89
C PRO A 243 15.44 -28.10 -7.20
N LEU A 244 16.46 -28.96 -7.07
CA LEU A 244 16.35 -30.27 -6.42
C LEU A 244 16.03 -30.18 -4.91
N SER A 245 16.29 -29.02 -4.29
CA SER A 245 16.03 -28.70 -2.88
C SER A 245 14.54 -28.51 -2.56
N MET A 246 13.67 -28.43 -3.57
CA MET A 246 12.26 -28.05 -3.39
C MET A 246 11.41 -29.22 -2.85
N SER A 247 10.61 -28.97 -1.81
CA SER A 247 9.72 -29.98 -1.22
C SER A 247 8.54 -30.33 -2.13
N ALA A 248 7.90 -31.47 -1.90
CA ALA A 248 6.71 -31.89 -2.65
C ALA A 248 5.55 -30.89 -2.49
N GLU A 249 5.37 -30.33 -1.30
CA GLU A 249 4.35 -29.31 -1.02
C GLU A 249 4.62 -28.02 -1.79
N ALA A 250 5.88 -27.60 -1.88
CA ALA A 250 6.28 -26.42 -2.65
C ALA A 250 6.04 -26.60 -4.15
N ILE A 251 6.26 -27.80 -4.68
CA ILE A 251 5.95 -28.14 -6.08
C ILE A 251 4.45 -28.03 -6.34
N LEU A 252 3.61 -28.64 -5.49
CA LEU A 252 2.15 -28.56 -5.63
C LEU A 252 1.64 -27.12 -5.52
N ALA A 253 2.20 -26.32 -4.61
CA ALA A 253 1.86 -24.91 -4.49
C ALA A 253 2.22 -24.11 -5.76
N LEU A 254 3.34 -24.44 -6.41
CA LEU A 254 3.74 -23.81 -7.66
C LEU A 254 2.84 -24.22 -8.83
N GLU A 255 2.50 -25.51 -8.94
CA GLU A 255 1.58 -25.99 -9.96
C GLU A 255 0.25 -25.25 -9.86
N LYS A 256 -0.27 -25.13 -8.63
CA LYS A 256 -1.48 -24.37 -8.37
C LYS A 256 -1.31 -22.89 -8.72
N ARG A 257 -0.20 -22.24 -8.32
CA ARG A 257 0.07 -20.83 -8.67
C ARG A 257 0.11 -20.62 -10.18
N PHE A 258 0.67 -21.56 -10.92
CA PHE A 258 0.72 -21.50 -12.38
C PHE A 258 -0.68 -21.59 -12.99
N ASP A 259 -1.48 -22.59 -12.56
CA ASP A 259 -2.84 -22.79 -13.05
C ASP A 259 -3.76 -21.62 -12.68
N ASP A 260 -3.68 -21.12 -11.45
CA ASP A 260 -4.40 -19.93 -10.98
C ASP A 260 -4.04 -18.72 -11.86
N ARG A 261 -2.76 -18.54 -12.19
CA ARG A 261 -2.32 -17.41 -13.04
C ARG A 261 -2.81 -17.55 -14.49
N VAL A 262 -2.77 -18.74 -15.06
CA VAL A 262 -3.35 -19.02 -16.39
C VAL A 262 -4.83 -18.64 -16.40
N PHE A 263 -5.55 -19.01 -15.34
CA PHE A 263 -6.96 -18.70 -15.21
C PHE A 263 -7.21 -17.19 -15.05
N GLU A 264 -6.44 -16.47 -14.22
CA GLU A 264 -6.54 -15.01 -14.12
C GLU A 264 -6.32 -14.32 -15.46
N ILE A 265 -5.30 -14.73 -16.23
CA ILE A 265 -5.06 -14.20 -17.58
C ILE A 265 -6.27 -14.44 -18.50
N ALA A 266 -6.88 -15.63 -18.42
CA ALA A 266 -8.08 -15.94 -19.18
C ALA A 266 -9.27 -15.04 -18.80
N LYS A 267 -9.42 -14.70 -17.51
CA LYS A 267 -10.45 -13.73 -17.05
C LYS A 267 -10.21 -12.34 -17.63
N ASP A 268 -8.97 -11.87 -17.56
CA ASP A 268 -8.58 -10.54 -18.06
C ASP A 268 -8.88 -10.44 -19.57
N ILE A 269 -8.48 -11.45 -20.35
CA ILE A 269 -8.75 -11.50 -21.79
C ILE A 269 -10.25 -11.49 -22.11
N VAL A 270 -11.07 -12.25 -21.37
CA VAL A 270 -12.52 -12.28 -21.56
C VAL A 270 -13.15 -10.93 -21.23
N SER A 271 -12.73 -10.31 -20.12
CA SER A 271 -13.19 -8.98 -19.72
C SER A 271 -12.84 -7.92 -20.76
N ASP A 272 -11.58 -7.87 -21.17
CA ASP A 272 -11.06 -6.90 -22.15
C ASP A 272 -11.74 -7.06 -23.52
N ALA A 273 -12.01 -8.30 -23.94
CA ALA A 273 -12.71 -8.55 -25.19
C ALA A 273 -14.13 -7.99 -25.16
N ILE A 274 -14.83 -8.03 -24.01
CA ILE A 274 -16.17 -7.44 -23.86
C ILE A 274 -16.11 -5.90 -23.81
N PHE A 275 -15.13 -5.33 -23.12
CA PHE A 275 -15.00 -3.88 -23.01
C PHE A 275 -14.59 -3.22 -24.34
N ASN A 276 -13.74 -3.89 -25.14
CA ASN A 276 -13.18 -3.32 -26.36
C ASN A 276 -13.98 -3.65 -27.64
N ASN A 277 -14.94 -4.59 -27.59
CA ASN A 277 -15.74 -4.94 -28.77
C ASN A 277 -16.83 -3.89 -29.06
N GLU A 278 -17.08 -3.57 -30.32
CA GLU A 278 -18.16 -2.66 -30.70
C GLU A 278 -19.55 -3.23 -30.33
N ASN A 279 -19.77 -4.53 -30.57
CA ASN A 279 -20.99 -5.29 -30.28
C ASN A 279 -20.75 -6.42 -29.28
N PRO A 280 -20.73 -6.15 -27.97
CA PRO A 280 -20.49 -7.17 -26.95
C PRO A 280 -21.64 -8.19 -26.86
N GLU A 281 -22.86 -7.82 -27.30
CA GLU A 281 -24.02 -8.71 -27.33
C GLU A 281 -23.81 -9.92 -28.24
N THR A 282 -23.11 -9.76 -29.37
CA THR A 282 -22.81 -10.90 -30.25
C THR A 282 -21.87 -11.90 -29.57
N ILE A 283 -20.97 -11.41 -28.71
CA ILE A 283 -20.08 -12.26 -27.91
C ILE A 283 -20.88 -13.03 -26.86
N ILE A 284 -21.78 -12.38 -26.12
CA ILE A 284 -22.61 -13.08 -25.11
C ILE A 284 -23.54 -14.09 -25.76
N ASN A 285 -24.22 -13.71 -26.85
CA ASN A 285 -25.08 -14.64 -27.59
C ASN A 285 -24.30 -15.87 -28.08
N ALA A 286 -23.05 -15.70 -28.52
CA ALA A 286 -22.18 -16.82 -28.85
C ALA A 286 -21.82 -17.68 -27.62
N LEU A 287 -21.57 -17.07 -26.45
CA LEU A 287 -21.27 -17.77 -25.20
C LEU A 287 -22.46 -18.55 -24.62
N GLU A 288 -23.67 -18.00 -24.72
CA GLU A 288 -24.91 -18.65 -24.30
C GLU A 288 -25.23 -19.86 -25.18
N ASN A 289 -25.02 -19.73 -26.49
CA ASN A 289 -25.23 -20.80 -27.46
C ASN A 289 -24.05 -21.77 -27.60
N ASN A 290 -23.02 -21.66 -26.74
CA ASN A 290 -21.79 -22.47 -26.76
C ASN A 290 -21.00 -22.43 -28.08
N LYS A 291 -21.13 -21.37 -28.88
CA LYS A 291 -20.43 -21.18 -30.16
C LYS A 291 -19.06 -20.51 -29.94
N ILE A 292 -18.17 -21.21 -29.23
CA ILE A 292 -16.85 -20.70 -28.84
C ILE A 292 -15.99 -20.37 -30.07
N ASP A 293 -16.14 -21.14 -31.15
CA ASP A 293 -15.49 -20.97 -32.46
C ASP A 293 -15.77 -19.62 -33.14
N THR A 294 -16.88 -18.97 -32.81
CA THR A 294 -17.26 -17.66 -33.36
C THR A 294 -16.69 -16.47 -32.58
N LEU A 295 -16.04 -16.72 -31.44
CA LEU A 295 -15.48 -15.68 -30.58
C LEU A 295 -14.15 -15.15 -31.14
N PRO A 296 -13.67 -13.97 -30.70
CA PRO A 296 -12.31 -13.53 -30.99
C PRO A 296 -11.26 -14.57 -30.58
N ILE A 297 -10.20 -14.74 -31.36
CA ILE A 297 -9.15 -15.78 -31.16
C ILE A 297 -8.60 -15.79 -29.73
N ALA A 298 -8.40 -14.62 -29.13
CA ALA A 298 -7.95 -14.47 -27.74
C ALA A 298 -8.96 -15.09 -26.74
N MET A 299 -10.27 -14.89 -26.94
CA MET A 299 -11.30 -15.52 -26.12
C MET A 299 -11.36 -17.04 -26.36
N GLN A 300 -11.26 -17.49 -27.61
CA GLN A 300 -11.20 -18.93 -27.89
C GLN A 300 -10.07 -19.59 -27.11
N SER A 301 -8.91 -18.94 -27.10
CA SER A 301 -7.72 -19.37 -26.38
C SER A 301 -7.93 -19.36 -24.87
N ALA A 302 -8.51 -18.30 -24.31
CA ALA A 302 -8.88 -18.21 -22.89
C ALA A 302 -9.85 -19.33 -22.46
N PHE A 303 -10.84 -19.67 -23.29
CA PHE A 303 -11.75 -20.79 -23.03
C PHE A 303 -11.08 -22.15 -23.23
N SER A 304 -10.07 -22.27 -24.09
CA SER A 304 -9.35 -23.53 -24.32
C SER A 304 -8.46 -23.94 -23.14
N VAL A 305 -7.88 -22.96 -22.42
CA VAL A 305 -7.00 -23.21 -21.27
C VAL A 305 -7.76 -23.43 -19.96
N ALA A 306 -9.06 -23.09 -19.94
CA ALA A 306 -9.91 -23.23 -18.76
C ALA A 306 -10.56 -24.62 -18.66
N SER A 307 -10.65 -25.16 -17.45
CA SER A 307 -11.37 -26.38 -17.10
C SER A 307 -12.91 -26.19 -17.13
N GLY A 308 -13.68 -27.27 -17.00
CA GLY A 308 -15.14 -27.24 -17.10
C GLY A 308 -15.83 -26.26 -16.12
N GLN A 309 -15.38 -26.22 -14.86
CA GLN A 309 -15.91 -25.28 -13.86
C GLN A 309 -15.44 -23.84 -14.13
N GLU A 310 -14.19 -23.67 -14.51
CA GLU A 310 -13.60 -22.36 -14.86
C GLU A 310 -14.27 -21.72 -16.07
N LYS A 311 -14.67 -22.52 -17.08
CA LYS A 311 -15.45 -22.05 -18.23
C LYS A 311 -16.78 -21.41 -17.80
N ALA A 312 -17.46 -21.96 -16.80
CA ALA A 312 -18.68 -21.37 -16.27
C ALA A 312 -18.41 -20.02 -15.59
N VAL A 313 -17.29 -19.91 -14.88
CA VAL A 313 -16.84 -18.66 -14.27
C VAL A 313 -16.47 -17.62 -15.33
N LEU A 314 -15.77 -17.99 -16.41
CA LEU A 314 -15.48 -17.08 -17.53
C LEU A 314 -16.76 -16.53 -18.17
N LYS A 315 -17.79 -17.36 -18.35
CA LYS A 315 -19.11 -16.90 -18.82
C LYS A 315 -19.75 -15.90 -17.85
N SER A 316 -19.69 -16.17 -16.55
CA SER A 316 -20.19 -15.24 -15.52
C SER A 316 -19.45 -13.90 -15.57
N ILE A 317 -18.13 -13.93 -15.79
CA ILE A 317 -17.30 -12.72 -15.92
C ILE A 317 -17.68 -11.94 -17.17
N ALA A 318 -17.89 -12.60 -18.31
CA ALA A 318 -18.34 -11.95 -19.54
C ALA A 318 -19.68 -11.20 -19.33
N ASN A 319 -20.65 -11.85 -18.66
CA ASN A 319 -21.94 -11.23 -18.35
C ASN A 319 -21.79 -10.02 -17.41
N LYS A 320 -20.98 -10.15 -16.35
CA LYS A 320 -20.69 -9.03 -15.43
C LYS A 320 -20.02 -7.85 -16.15
N ALA A 321 -19.09 -8.13 -17.06
CA ALA A 321 -18.40 -7.10 -17.83
C ALA A 321 -19.37 -6.31 -18.74
N ILE A 322 -20.38 -6.98 -19.33
CA ILE A 322 -21.46 -6.30 -20.04
C ILE A 322 -22.29 -5.41 -19.12
N ASP A 323 -22.72 -5.92 -17.97
CA ASP A 323 -23.52 -5.14 -17.02
C ASP A 323 -22.77 -3.87 -16.56
N GLU A 324 -21.47 -4.00 -16.30
CA GLU A 324 -20.61 -2.87 -15.95
C GLU A 324 -20.46 -1.88 -17.10
N ARG A 325 -20.26 -2.35 -18.33
CA ARG A 325 -20.21 -1.48 -19.51
C ARG A 325 -21.51 -0.72 -19.69
N ASN A 326 -22.66 -1.40 -19.59
CA ASN A 326 -23.98 -0.79 -19.71
C ASN A 326 -24.22 0.27 -18.63
N LYS A 327 -23.83 -0.01 -17.39
CA LYS A 327 -23.87 0.97 -16.29
C LYS A 327 -23.02 2.22 -16.60
N ARG A 328 -21.82 2.04 -17.16
CA ARG A 328 -20.94 3.16 -17.55
C ARG A 328 -21.56 4.00 -18.68
N GLU A 329 -22.16 3.37 -19.68
CA GLU A 329 -22.83 4.09 -20.77
C GLU A 329 -24.08 4.84 -20.30
N ILE A 330 -24.92 4.22 -19.47
CA ILE A 330 -26.07 4.89 -18.84
C ILE A 330 -25.61 6.10 -18.02
N ALA A 331 -24.53 5.96 -17.25
CA ALA A 331 -23.98 7.08 -16.48
C ALA A 331 -23.49 8.23 -17.39
N LYS A 332 -22.84 7.93 -18.53
CA LYS A 332 -22.44 8.93 -19.52
C LYS A 332 -23.65 9.64 -20.14
N ILE A 333 -24.71 8.90 -20.48
CA ILE A 333 -25.96 9.46 -21.02
C ILE A 333 -26.60 10.38 -19.98
N ASN A 334 -26.77 9.91 -18.74
CA ASN A 334 -27.33 10.70 -17.65
C ASN A 334 -26.52 11.99 -17.38
N LEU A 335 -25.19 11.94 -17.47
CA LEU A 335 -24.34 13.11 -17.33
C LEU A 335 -24.51 14.09 -18.50
N LYS A 336 -24.60 13.59 -19.74
CA LYS A 336 -24.90 14.42 -20.92
C LYS A 336 -26.27 15.08 -20.78
N ASP A 337 -27.27 14.35 -20.34
CA ASP A 337 -28.63 14.86 -20.12
C ASP A 337 -28.68 15.90 -19.00
N LYS A 338 -27.94 15.68 -17.90
CA LYS A 338 -27.80 16.68 -16.83
C LYS A 338 -27.17 17.97 -17.35
N LYS A 339 -26.07 17.87 -18.12
CA LYS A 339 -25.44 19.04 -18.76
C LYS A 339 -26.37 19.76 -19.74
N ARG A 340 -27.14 19.00 -20.53
CA ARG A 340 -28.15 19.55 -21.44
C ARG A 340 -29.23 20.32 -20.67
N LYS A 341 -29.75 19.76 -19.57
CA LYS A 341 -30.75 20.43 -18.71
C LYS A 341 -30.23 21.73 -18.12
N LEU A 342 -29.03 21.72 -17.54
CA LEU A 342 -28.39 22.94 -17.00
C LEU A 342 -28.23 24.02 -18.08
N LYS A 343 -27.83 23.64 -19.30
CA LYS A 343 -27.68 24.59 -20.40
C LYS A 343 -29.03 25.14 -20.91
N ILE A 344 -30.08 24.32 -20.87
CA ILE A 344 -31.44 24.78 -21.15
C ILE A 344 -31.87 25.83 -20.12
N GLU A 345 -31.66 25.55 -18.83
CA GLU A 345 -31.97 26.49 -17.74
C GLU A 345 -31.18 27.80 -17.88
N GLU A 346 -29.89 27.71 -18.20
CA GLU A 346 -29.04 28.88 -18.46
C GLU A 346 -29.57 29.74 -19.62
N ILE A 347 -29.95 29.11 -20.74
CA ILE A 347 -30.52 29.84 -21.89
C ILE A 347 -31.87 30.45 -21.54
N GLU A 348 -32.71 29.76 -20.76
CA GLU A 348 -33.99 30.34 -20.29
C GLU A 348 -33.73 31.60 -19.46
N ILE A 349 -32.82 31.52 -18.48
CA ILE A 349 -32.40 32.64 -17.63
C ILE A 349 -31.87 33.81 -18.46
N ASN A 350 -30.99 33.53 -19.42
CA ASN A 350 -30.37 34.54 -20.27
C ASN A 350 -31.35 35.14 -21.30
N SER A 351 -32.32 34.35 -21.76
CA SER A 351 -33.41 34.87 -22.58
C SER A 351 -34.29 35.84 -21.80
N SER A 352 -34.53 35.56 -20.52
CA SER A 352 -35.26 36.45 -19.61
C SER A 352 -34.50 37.74 -19.32
N THR A 353 -33.18 37.70 -19.15
CA THR A 353 -32.38 38.93 -19.02
C THR A 353 -32.37 39.74 -20.31
N ALA A 354 -32.34 39.07 -21.47
CA ALA A 354 -32.44 39.74 -22.76
C ALA A 354 -33.73 40.54 -22.89
N LEU A 355 -34.88 40.01 -22.41
CA LEU A 355 -36.16 40.73 -22.36
C LEU A 355 -36.04 42.04 -21.54
N LEU A 356 -35.20 42.08 -20.51
CA LEU A 356 -35.04 43.27 -19.67
C LEU A 356 -34.15 44.37 -20.27
N HIS A 357 -33.51 44.12 -21.42
CA HIS A 357 -32.58 45.06 -22.03
C HIS A 357 -33.27 46.41 -22.35
N PRO A 358 -32.65 47.57 -22.02
CA PRO A 358 -33.27 48.88 -22.19
C PRO A 358 -33.47 49.27 -23.66
N ASP A 359 -32.53 48.90 -24.52
CA ASP A 359 -32.59 49.10 -25.97
C ASP A 359 -33.46 48.02 -26.66
N PRO A 360 -34.58 48.39 -27.34
CA PRO A 360 -35.49 47.46 -28.02
C PRO A 360 -34.85 46.62 -29.13
N GLU A 361 -33.95 47.19 -29.92
CA GLU A 361 -33.32 46.47 -31.04
C GLU A 361 -32.38 45.38 -30.51
N LYS A 362 -31.59 45.71 -29.49
CA LYS A 362 -30.71 44.75 -28.82
C LYS A 362 -31.49 43.68 -28.07
N ARG A 363 -32.62 44.03 -27.45
CA ARG A 363 -33.55 43.06 -26.80
C ARG A 363 -34.00 41.99 -27.80
N LEU A 364 -34.53 42.42 -28.93
CA LEU A 364 -35.05 41.53 -29.97
C LEU A 364 -33.93 40.64 -30.54
N SER A 365 -32.76 41.23 -30.82
CA SER A 365 -31.60 40.50 -31.34
C SER A 365 -31.09 39.43 -30.35
N LEU A 366 -30.94 39.79 -29.07
CA LEU A 366 -30.48 38.87 -28.02
C LEU A 366 -31.48 37.73 -27.81
N PHE A 367 -32.78 38.05 -27.73
CA PHE A 367 -33.82 37.04 -27.54
C PHE A 367 -33.88 36.05 -28.71
N THR A 368 -33.79 36.55 -29.96
CA THR A 368 -33.75 35.70 -31.17
C THR A 368 -32.52 34.80 -31.23
N ASN A 369 -31.37 35.29 -30.73
CA ASN A 369 -30.16 34.48 -30.59
C ASN A 369 -30.40 33.32 -29.60
N TYR A 370 -30.99 33.60 -28.44
CA TYR A 370 -31.30 32.55 -27.45
C TYR A 370 -32.34 31.54 -27.96
N ILE A 371 -33.32 31.95 -28.77
CA ILE A 371 -34.23 31.02 -29.48
C ILE A 371 -33.43 30.06 -30.38
N THR A 372 -32.45 30.58 -31.11
CA THR A 372 -31.60 29.76 -32.00
C THR A 372 -30.74 28.77 -31.22
N GLN A 373 -30.20 29.19 -30.08
CA GLN A 373 -29.45 28.30 -29.18
C GLN A 373 -30.37 27.23 -28.56
N MET A 374 -31.57 27.62 -28.13
CA MET A 374 -32.58 26.71 -27.58
C MET A 374 -33.02 25.69 -28.62
N GLN A 375 -33.18 26.06 -29.90
CA GLN A 375 -33.58 25.14 -30.97
C GLN A 375 -32.67 23.91 -31.07
N ARG A 376 -31.37 24.09 -30.79
CA ARG A 376 -30.38 23.00 -30.83
C ARG A 376 -30.47 22.06 -29.63
N LEU A 377 -31.03 22.51 -28.50
CA LEU A 377 -31.07 21.76 -27.25
C LEU A 377 -32.47 21.24 -26.91
N ASP A 378 -33.52 22.03 -27.16
CA ASP A 378 -34.92 21.70 -26.93
C ASP A 378 -35.80 22.43 -27.97
N PRO A 379 -36.10 21.77 -29.11
CA PRO A 379 -36.93 22.35 -30.16
C PRO A 379 -38.32 22.77 -29.69
N LYS A 380 -38.90 22.08 -28.69
CA LYS A 380 -40.23 22.40 -28.19
C LYS A 380 -40.22 23.74 -27.46
N LYS A 381 -39.27 23.93 -26.53
CA LYS A 381 -39.10 25.21 -25.82
C LYS A 381 -38.74 26.36 -26.76
N ALA A 382 -37.92 26.09 -27.77
CA ALA A 382 -37.59 27.10 -28.77
C ALA A 382 -38.82 27.57 -29.55
N ASN A 383 -39.76 26.67 -29.87
CA ASN A 383 -41.03 27.05 -30.48
C ASN A 383 -41.89 27.89 -29.53
N GLU A 384 -41.99 27.50 -28.25
CA GLU A 384 -42.72 28.31 -27.25
C GLU A 384 -42.15 29.75 -27.14
N MET A 385 -40.82 29.91 -27.25
CA MET A 385 -40.18 31.22 -27.30
C MET A 385 -40.44 31.98 -28.63
N ARG A 386 -40.61 31.28 -29.75
CA ARG A 386 -40.99 31.89 -31.04
C ARG A 386 -42.45 32.34 -31.03
N ASP A 387 -43.34 31.54 -30.47
CA ASP A 387 -44.75 31.88 -30.34
C ASP A 387 -44.90 33.19 -29.54
N LEU A 388 -44.08 33.35 -28.49
CA LEU A 388 -43.97 34.61 -27.74
C LEU A 388 -43.56 35.82 -28.60
N LEU A 389 -42.62 35.61 -29.53
CA LEU A 389 -42.19 36.65 -30.46
C LEU A 389 -43.30 37.00 -31.47
N GLN A 390 -44.11 36.02 -31.87
CA GLN A 390 -45.23 36.23 -32.79
C GLN A 390 -46.38 37.00 -32.13
N GLU A 391 -46.68 36.68 -30.87
CA GLU A 391 -47.74 37.35 -30.10
C GLU A 391 -47.37 38.79 -29.72
N ASN A 392 -46.10 39.12 -29.55
CA ASN A 392 -45.62 40.47 -29.27
C ASN A 392 -44.27 40.75 -29.97
N PRO A 393 -44.29 41.13 -31.27
CA PRO A 393 -43.09 41.32 -32.08
C PRO A 393 -42.14 42.41 -31.58
N GLU A 394 -42.67 43.41 -30.88
CA GLU A 394 -41.90 44.54 -30.35
C GLU A 394 -41.46 44.32 -28.89
N LEU A 395 -41.85 43.20 -28.28
CA LEU A 395 -41.58 42.86 -26.88
C LEU A 395 -41.89 44.03 -25.93
N LYS A 396 -43.05 44.68 -26.13
CA LYS A 396 -43.53 45.79 -25.29
C LYS A 396 -44.08 45.26 -23.97
N TYR A 397 -43.88 46.03 -22.89
CA TYR A 397 -44.31 45.66 -21.53
C TYR A 397 -45.32 46.65 -20.98
N SER A 398 -46.21 46.18 -20.12
CA SER A 398 -47.12 47.05 -19.37
C SER A 398 -46.36 47.78 -18.27
N PRO A 399 -46.66 49.07 -18.00
CA PRO A 399 -46.09 49.81 -16.88
C PRO A 399 -46.55 49.27 -15.52
N PHE A 400 -47.70 48.60 -15.46
CA PHE A 400 -48.29 48.07 -14.23
C PHE A 400 -48.70 46.60 -14.39
N SER A 401 -48.54 45.82 -13.33
CA SER A 401 -48.98 44.42 -13.28
C SER A 401 -50.48 44.32 -13.10
N ASP A 402 -51.08 43.29 -13.68
CA ASP A 402 -52.46 42.92 -13.37
C ASP A 402 -52.53 42.44 -11.90
N PRO A 403 -53.40 43.04 -11.05
CA PRO A 403 -53.46 42.70 -9.63
C PRO A 403 -53.82 41.24 -9.34
N VAL A 404 -54.64 40.61 -10.18
CA VAL A 404 -55.07 39.21 -10.03
C VAL A 404 -53.91 38.29 -10.37
N VAL A 405 -53.19 38.59 -11.45
CA VAL A 405 -52.01 37.82 -11.89
C VAL A 405 -50.87 37.95 -10.88
N PHE A 406 -50.56 39.16 -10.40
CA PHE A 406 -49.53 39.39 -9.40
C PHE A 406 -49.78 38.60 -8.11
N ASN A 407 -51.03 38.62 -7.61
CA ASN A 407 -51.43 37.86 -6.43
C ASN A 407 -51.33 36.35 -6.67
N SER A 408 -51.74 35.85 -7.84
CA SER A 408 -51.63 34.43 -8.19
C SER A 408 -50.17 33.95 -8.25
N ILE A 409 -49.28 34.72 -8.88
CA ILE A 409 -47.84 34.41 -8.93
C ILE A 409 -47.25 34.43 -7.52
N SER A 410 -47.52 35.49 -6.74
CA SER A 410 -47.07 35.62 -5.35
C SER A 410 -47.50 34.42 -4.50
N MET A 411 -48.72 33.93 -4.68
CA MET A 411 -49.21 32.72 -4.01
C MET A 411 -48.44 31.46 -4.41
N LYS A 412 -48.15 31.27 -5.70
CA LYS A 412 -47.35 30.13 -6.19
C LYS A 412 -45.92 30.14 -5.67
N PHE A 413 -45.32 31.32 -5.50
CA PHE A 413 -44.05 31.43 -4.79
C PHE A 413 -44.19 31.07 -3.31
N ASN A 414 -45.35 31.21 -2.69
CA ASN A 414 -45.54 30.81 -1.29
C ASN A 414 -45.81 29.29 -1.11
N GLU A 415 -45.84 28.49 -2.19
CA GLU A 415 -46.00 27.03 -2.14
C GLU A 415 -44.69 26.27 -1.85
N ARG A 416 -44.81 25.02 -1.36
CA ARG A 416 -43.65 24.15 -1.01
C ARG A 416 -42.74 23.89 -2.20
N GLU A 417 -43.35 23.64 -3.34
CA GLU A 417 -42.68 23.48 -4.62
C GLU A 417 -43.17 24.63 -5.50
N VAL A 418 -42.25 25.44 -6.01
CA VAL A 418 -42.61 26.53 -6.92
C VAL A 418 -42.99 25.90 -8.25
N SER A 419 -44.29 25.85 -8.53
CA SER A 419 -44.83 25.28 -9.76
C SER A 419 -44.64 26.19 -10.98
N ILE A 420 -44.32 27.47 -10.76
CA ILE A 420 -44.10 28.44 -11.84
C ILE A 420 -42.69 28.33 -12.43
N LYS A 421 -42.61 28.26 -13.77
CA LYS A 421 -41.36 28.16 -14.52
C LYS A 421 -40.98 29.49 -15.16
N GLN A 422 -39.71 29.70 -15.49
CA GLN A 422 -39.20 30.96 -16.05
C GLN A 422 -39.91 31.35 -17.34
N TYR A 423 -40.25 30.37 -18.19
CA TYR A 423 -41.01 30.63 -19.42
C TYR A 423 -42.39 31.25 -19.13
N GLN A 424 -43.07 30.85 -18.05
CA GLN A 424 -44.38 31.39 -17.69
C GLN A 424 -44.25 32.84 -17.23
N LEU A 425 -43.19 33.19 -16.51
CA LEU A 425 -42.89 34.59 -16.19
C LEU A 425 -42.62 35.41 -17.46
N ASN A 426 -41.87 34.84 -18.42
CA ASN A 426 -41.60 35.51 -19.71
C ASN A 426 -42.90 35.76 -20.48
N GLN A 427 -43.82 34.79 -20.52
CA GLN A 427 -45.15 34.96 -21.11
C GLN A 427 -45.94 36.09 -20.44
N LEU A 428 -45.95 36.16 -19.11
CA LEU A 428 -46.72 37.16 -18.38
C LEU A 428 -46.14 38.58 -18.55
N LEU A 429 -44.82 38.71 -18.65
CA LEU A 429 -44.17 39.97 -18.99
C LEU A 429 -44.53 40.41 -20.41
N VAL A 430 -44.36 39.52 -21.39
CA VAL A 430 -44.56 39.81 -22.82
C VAL A 430 -46.05 40.03 -23.16
N THR A 431 -46.98 39.38 -22.47
CA THR A 431 -48.43 39.62 -22.63
C THR A 431 -48.93 40.87 -21.89
N GLY A 432 -48.05 41.63 -21.24
CA GLY A 432 -48.39 42.86 -20.52
C GLY A 432 -49.15 42.62 -19.20
N LYS A 433 -49.23 41.37 -18.73
CA LYS A 433 -49.88 41.02 -17.46
C LYS A 433 -48.99 41.26 -16.23
N LEU A 434 -47.68 41.39 -16.45
CA LEU A 434 -46.68 41.63 -15.42
C LEU A 434 -45.81 42.82 -15.80
N SER A 435 -45.56 43.70 -14.84
CA SER A 435 -44.68 44.86 -14.99
C SER A 435 -43.21 44.45 -15.03
N LYS A 436 -42.35 45.30 -15.59
CA LYS A 436 -40.90 45.08 -15.61
C LYS A 436 -40.29 44.93 -14.20
N PRO A 437 -40.61 45.78 -13.20
CA PRO A 437 -40.13 45.61 -11.84
C PRO A 437 -40.57 44.29 -11.20
N ASP A 438 -41.85 43.92 -11.33
CA ASP A 438 -42.39 42.70 -10.70
C ASP A 438 -41.84 41.45 -11.36
N PHE A 439 -41.64 41.46 -12.68
CA PHE A 439 -40.95 40.38 -13.38
C PHE A 439 -39.51 40.21 -12.90
N ASN A 440 -38.78 41.30 -12.64
CA ASN A 440 -37.42 41.21 -12.14
C ASN A 440 -37.39 40.57 -10.74
N ASP A 441 -38.26 41.03 -9.84
CA ASP A 441 -38.43 40.47 -8.49
C ASP A 441 -38.79 38.98 -8.53
N PHE A 442 -39.79 38.58 -9.33
CA PHE A 442 -40.16 37.17 -9.45
C PHE A 442 -39.09 36.31 -10.14
N THR A 443 -38.34 36.87 -11.09
CA THR A 443 -37.23 36.16 -11.76
C THR A 443 -36.07 35.93 -10.78
N GLU A 444 -35.73 36.92 -9.95
CA GLU A 444 -34.73 36.78 -8.89
C GLU A 444 -35.16 35.76 -7.84
N LYS A 445 -36.42 35.80 -7.39
CA LYS A 445 -37.01 34.79 -6.50
C LYS A 445 -36.99 33.40 -7.10
N LEU A 446 -37.32 33.27 -8.40
CA LEU A 446 -37.30 31.99 -9.09
C LEU A 446 -35.89 31.42 -9.23
N ARG A 447 -34.89 32.25 -9.53
CA ARG A 447 -33.48 31.85 -9.57
C ARG A 447 -33.01 31.39 -8.21
N ALA A 448 -33.29 32.15 -7.17
CA ALA A 448 -32.87 31.79 -5.82
C ALA A 448 -33.58 30.52 -5.29
N ARG A 449 -34.80 30.23 -5.77
CA ARG A 449 -35.51 28.96 -5.54
C ARG A 449 -35.25 27.86 -6.58
N SER A 450 -34.41 28.09 -7.58
CA SER A 450 -33.89 27.00 -8.42
C SER A 450 -32.71 26.29 -7.76
N ASP A 451 -32.19 26.88 -6.69
CA ASP A 451 -31.13 26.35 -5.84
C ASP A 451 -31.66 25.28 -4.87
N GLU A 452 -31.14 24.06 -5.01
CA GLU A 452 -31.55 22.90 -4.23
C GLU A 452 -31.25 23.08 -2.73
N ASP A 453 -30.20 23.81 -2.37
CA ASP A 453 -29.81 24.06 -0.98
C ASP A 453 -30.69 25.13 -0.32
N PHE A 454 -31.06 26.14 -1.08
CA PHE A 454 -32.00 27.18 -0.63
C PHE A 454 -33.40 26.59 -0.39
N ASN A 455 -33.88 25.73 -1.28
CA ASN A 455 -35.16 25.04 -1.14
C ASN A 455 -35.19 24.05 0.03
N ARG A 456 -34.07 23.35 0.27
CA ARG A 456 -33.91 22.48 1.44
C ARG A 456 -34.02 23.28 2.74
N ALA A 457 -33.34 24.42 2.82
CA ALA A 457 -33.38 25.31 3.98
C ALA A 457 -34.79 25.91 4.23
N LEU A 458 -35.49 26.36 3.18
CA LEU A 458 -36.88 26.83 3.30
C LEU A 458 -37.85 25.70 3.68
N SER A 459 -37.64 24.49 3.17
CA SER A 459 -38.44 23.32 3.55
C SER A 459 -38.22 22.96 5.02
N TYR A 460 -37.00 23.08 5.51
CA TYR A 460 -36.66 22.93 6.92
C TYR A 460 -37.37 23.99 7.79
N ALA A 461 -37.29 25.27 7.42
CA ALA A 461 -37.98 26.36 8.12
C ALA A 461 -39.50 26.15 8.15
N ARG A 462 -40.12 25.75 7.02
CA ARG A 462 -41.54 25.40 6.93
C ARG A 462 -41.92 24.26 7.87
N SER A 463 -41.09 23.22 7.93
CA SER A 463 -41.30 22.08 8.82
C SER A 463 -41.26 22.51 10.28
N LYS A 464 -40.27 23.33 10.67
CA LYS A 464 -40.18 23.87 12.04
C LYS A 464 -41.37 24.78 12.40
N LEU A 465 -41.95 25.48 11.43
CA LEU A 465 -43.12 26.35 11.63
C LEU A 465 -44.46 25.61 11.55
N ASN A 466 -44.48 24.28 11.41
CA ASN A 466 -45.69 23.46 11.27
C ASN A 466 -46.64 23.94 10.16
N ILE A 467 -46.10 24.45 9.04
CA ILE A 467 -46.91 24.92 7.91
C ILE A 467 -47.26 23.71 7.02
N PRO A 468 -48.56 23.36 6.85
CA PRO A 468 -48.97 22.23 6.03
C PRO A 468 -48.64 22.45 4.56
N LYS A 469 -48.49 21.35 3.81
CA LYS A 469 -48.08 21.36 2.39
C LYS A 469 -49.12 21.99 1.45
N SER A 470 -50.37 22.15 1.89
CA SER A 470 -51.48 22.72 1.10
C SER A 470 -52.32 23.69 1.93
N PHE A 471 -52.75 24.80 1.31
CA PHE A 471 -53.39 25.95 1.98
C PHE A 471 -54.90 25.83 2.23
N ILE A 472 -55.52 24.67 1.95
CA ILE A 472 -56.99 24.53 1.97
C ILE A 472 -57.60 24.71 3.38
N ASN A 473 -56.82 24.64 4.46
CA ASN A 473 -57.30 24.84 5.83
C ASN A 473 -56.28 25.54 6.74
N LEU A 474 -56.09 26.85 6.60
CA LEU A 474 -55.33 27.64 7.58
C LEU A 474 -56.28 28.56 8.34
N GLY A 475 -56.58 28.20 9.60
CA GLY A 475 -57.21 29.11 10.56
C GLY A 475 -56.31 30.30 10.90
N GLN A 476 -56.77 31.24 11.75
CA GLN A 476 -56.05 32.49 12.08
C GLN A 476 -54.58 32.31 12.52
N GLY A 477 -54.20 31.15 13.10
CA GLY A 477 -52.79 30.83 13.44
C GLY A 477 -51.88 30.51 12.25
N GLY A 478 -52.46 30.07 11.13
CA GLY A 478 -51.72 29.76 9.89
C GLY A 478 -51.14 30.99 9.21
N ASN A 479 -51.81 32.14 9.33
CA ASN A 479 -51.37 33.41 8.75
C ASN A 479 -50.09 33.94 9.44
N LYS A 480 -49.91 33.68 10.75
CA LYS A 480 -48.72 34.11 11.52
C LYS A 480 -47.45 33.33 11.14
N ASN A 481 -47.55 32.01 11.05
CA ASN A 481 -46.41 31.17 10.66
C ASN A 481 -45.98 31.43 9.21
N LEU A 482 -46.93 31.75 8.32
CA LEU A 482 -46.64 32.23 6.98
C LEU A 482 -45.85 33.54 6.95
N GLN A 483 -46.19 34.49 7.81
CA GLN A 483 -45.45 35.76 7.91
C GLN A 483 -44.02 35.55 8.43
N TYR A 484 -43.82 34.64 9.39
CA TYR A 484 -42.47 34.27 9.85
C TYR A 484 -41.65 33.61 8.76
N LEU A 485 -42.25 32.67 8.03
CA LEU A 485 -41.59 32.03 6.90
C LEU A 485 -41.18 33.07 5.83
N LYS A 486 -42.07 34.01 5.50
CA LYS A 486 -41.79 35.07 4.53
C LYS A 486 -40.65 35.97 5.01
N THR A 487 -40.61 36.29 6.30
CA THR A 487 -39.53 37.12 6.89
C THR A 487 -38.18 36.37 6.85
N ILE A 488 -38.18 35.07 7.14
CA ILE A 488 -36.99 34.21 7.04
C ILE A 488 -36.52 34.15 5.58
N GLU A 489 -37.43 33.93 4.64
CA GLU A 489 -37.13 33.88 3.21
C GLU A 489 -36.54 35.21 2.70
N GLU A 490 -37.15 36.34 3.03
CA GLU A 490 -36.64 37.67 2.66
C GLU A 490 -35.28 38.00 3.29
N ALA A 491 -35.03 37.50 4.50
CA ALA A 491 -33.74 37.65 5.15
C ALA A 491 -32.66 36.76 4.48
N MET A 492 -32.99 35.52 4.13
CA MET A 492 -32.09 34.66 3.35
C MET A 492 -31.73 35.27 1.99
N TYR A 493 -32.70 35.91 1.31
CA TYR A 493 -32.42 36.61 0.05
C TYR A 493 -31.46 37.79 0.24
N ARG A 494 -31.66 38.58 1.29
CA ARG A 494 -30.76 39.71 1.61
C ARG A 494 -29.34 39.21 1.89
N GLU A 495 -29.19 38.20 2.72
CA GLU A 495 -27.88 37.67 3.11
C GLU A 495 -27.13 37.06 1.94
N ARG A 496 -27.83 36.35 1.04
CA ARG A 496 -27.25 35.85 -0.20
C ARG A 496 -26.78 36.96 -1.14
N ALA A 497 -27.50 38.09 -1.18
CA ALA A 497 -27.10 39.23 -2.01
C ALA A 497 -25.80 39.88 -1.54
N PHE A 498 -25.51 39.81 -0.23
CA PHE A 498 -24.29 40.39 0.37
C PHE A 498 -23.15 39.39 0.57
N ASN A 499 -23.43 38.08 0.59
CA ASN A 499 -22.45 37.03 0.81
C ASN A 499 -22.47 35.97 -0.33
N PRO A 500 -21.46 35.96 -1.22
CA PRO A 500 -21.33 34.97 -2.29
C PRO A 500 -21.21 33.51 -1.78
N ASP A 501 -20.68 33.31 -0.57
CA ASP A 501 -20.47 32.00 0.06
C ASP A 501 -21.61 31.62 1.02
N PHE A 502 -22.79 32.22 0.84
CA PHE A 502 -23.95 32.00 1.69
C PHE A 502 -24.40 30.53 1.69
N LEU A 503 -24.38 29.89 2.87
CA LEU A 503 -24.88 28.53 3.11
C LEU A 503 -26.31 28.59 3.68
N PRO A 504 -27.37 28.37 2.88
CA PRO A 504 -28.74 28.65 3.29
C PRO A 504 -29.22 27.85 4.49
N MET A 505 -28.83 26.57 4.59
CA MET A 505 -29.27 25.68 5.67
C MET A 505 -28.71 26.11 7.02
N GLN A 506 -27.39 26.33 7.08
CA GLN A 506 -26.71 26.77 8.29
C GLN A 506 -27.24 28.12 8.76
N TRP A 507 -27.44 29.05 7.82
CA TRP A 507 -27.99 30.36 8.17
C TRP A 507 -29.39 30.27 8.77
N VAL A 508 -30.27 29.42 8.21
CA VAL A 508 -31.61 29.20 8.76
C VAL A 508 -31.50 28.62 10.16
N GLU A 509 -30.67 27.59 10.39
CA GLU A 509 -30.47 27.00 11.72
C GLU A 509 -30.02 28.03 12.76
N ASP A 510 -29.06 28.89 12.40
CA ASP A 510 -28.49 29.89 13.30
C ASP A 510 -29.44 31.07 13.60
N ASN A 511 -30.33 31.39 12.66
CA ASN A 511 -31.15 32.61 12.73
C ASN A 511 -32.64 32.35 12.97
N PHE A 512 -33.12 31.11 12.84
CA PHE A 512 -34.53 30.75 12.91
C PHE A 512 -35.20 31.30 14.18
N ASP A 513 -34.63 31.01 15.35
CA ASP A 513 -35.20 31.40 16.64
C ASP A 513 -35.22 32.93 16.83
N THR A 514 -34.22 33.63 16.29
CA THR A 514 -34.12 35.09 16.33
C THR A 514 -35.25 35.75 15.53
N TYR A 515 -35.55 35.25 14.33
CA TYR A 515 -36.63 35.78 13.50
C TYR A 515 -38.01 35.47 14.06
N VAL A 516 -38.19 34.30 14.70
CA VAL A 516 -39.42 33.95 15.41
C VAL A 516 -39.58 34.80 16.69
N ALA A 517 -38.51 35.08 17.44
CA ALA A 517 -38.53 35.87 18.67
C ALA A 517 -38.76 37.37 18.42
N LYS A 518 -38.15 37.95 17.38
CA LYS A 518 -38.40 39.35 16.97
C LYS A 518 -39.86 39.58 16.60
N GLY A 519 -40.51 38.62 15.94
CA GLY A 519 -41.95 38.65 15.67
C GLY A 519 -42.81 38.72 16.94
N LYS A 520 -42.47 37.92 17.96
CA LYS A 520 -43.18 37.89 19.25
C LYS A 520 -43.06 39.20 20.06
N ASN A 521 -41.89 39.84 20.06
CA ASN A 521 -41.66 41.09 20.81
C ASN A 521 -42.41 42.30 20.23
N VAL A 522 -42.57 42.37 18.90
CA VAL A 522 -43.38 43.41 18.24
C VAL A 522 -44.86 43.25 18.60
N GLU A 523 -45.33 42.00 18.70
CA GLU A 523 -46.71 41.68 19.06
C GLU A 523 -47.00 41.97 20.54
N GLU A 524 -46.08 41.64 21.46
CA GLU A 524 -46.22 42.01 22.87
C GLU A 524 -46.34 43.53 23.06
N LYS A 525 -45.51 44.31 22.35
CA LYS A 525 -45.58 45.78 22.39
C LYS A 525 -46.91 46.30 21.85
N ARG A 526 -47.38 45.76 20.71
CA ARG A 526 -48.67 46.11 20.11
C ARG A 526 -49.85 45.79 21.04
N ILE A 527 -49.84 44.62 21.67
CA ILE A 527 -50.91 44.19 22.59
C ILE A 527 -50.92 45.04 23.87
N LYS A 528 -49.74 45.43 24.37
CA LYS A 528 -49.62 46.37 25.50
C LYS A 528 -50.09 47.78 25.13
N GLU A 529 -49.80 48.27 23.93
CA GLU A 529 -50.32 49.54 23.41
C GLU A 529 -51.85 49.49 23.24
N LEU A 530 -52.37 48.44 22.60
CA LEU A 530 -53.81 48.22 22.40
C LEU A 530 -54.57 48.16 23.73
N ALA A 531 -54.01 47.51 24.76
CA ALA A 531 -54.63 47.46 26.08
C ALA A 531 -54.51 48.78 26.85
N GLY A 532 -53.44 49.55 26.60
CA GLY A 532 -53.25 50.89 27.15
C GLY A 532 -54.39 51.85 26.77
N ASP A 533 -54.94 51.72 25.55
CA ASP A 533 -56.06 52.54 25.06
C ASP A 533 -57.37 52.34 25.85
N TYR A 534 -57.47 51.26 26.63
CA TYR A 534 -58.67 50.85 27.34
C TYR A 534 -58.54 50.81 28.86
N PHE A 535 -57.35 51.07 29.42
CA PHE A 535 -57.01 51.05 30.86
C PHE A 535 -57.17 49.70 31.59
N ASN A 536 -58.32 49.01 31.49
CA ASN A 536 -58.57 47.65 32.02
C ASN A 536 -59.80 46.99 31.36
N LEU A 537 -59.97 45.68 31.58
CA LEU A 537 -61.06 44.88 30.97
C LEU A 537 -62.45 45.40 31.32
N ASP A 538 -62.63 45.90 32.54
CA ASP A 538 -63.90 46.47 32.98
C ASP A 538 -64.27 47.74 32.21
N THR A 539 -63.29 48.59 31.95
CA THR A 539 -63.45 49.82 31.17
C THR A 539 -63.74 49.50 29.70
N LEU A 540 -63.04 48.50 29.13
CA LEU A 540 -63.33 48.00 27.79
C LEU A 540 -64.73 47.41 27.69
N ASN A 541 -65.15 46.60 28.66
CA ASN A 541 -66.50 46.02 28.71
C ASN A 541 -67.58 47.11 28.83
N LYS A 542 -67.34 48.15 29.64
CA LYS A 542 -68.25 49.30 29.74
C LYS A 542 -68.38 50.03 28.40
N LYS A 543 -67.26 50.27 27.69
CA LYS A 543 -67.26 50.87 26.35
C LYS A 543 -67.99 50.00 25.31
N ILE A 544 -67.79 48.68 25.35
CA ILE A 544 -68.51 47.73 24.47
C ILE A 544 -70.01 47.82 24.74
N ASN A 545 -70.42 47.77 26.01
CA ASN A 545 -71.83 47.77 26.40
C ASN A 545 -72.52 49.11 26.14
N SER A 546 -71.80 50.23 26.18
CA SER A 546 -72.33 51.55 25.84
C SER A 546 -72.34 51.85 24.34
N THR A 547 -71.70 51.02 23.52
CA THR A 547 -71.64 51.21 22.06
C THR A 547 -72.79 50.45 21.38
N PRO A 548 -73.62 51.09 20.53
CA PRO A 548 -74.71 50.41 19.83
C PRO A 548 -74.18 49.31 18.91
N ARG A 549 -74.82 48.13 18.89
CA ARG A 549 -74.42 47.01 18.02
C ARG A 549 -74.64 47.28 16.54
N THR A 550 -75.61 48.13 16.22
CA THR A 550 -75.93 48.51 14.85
C THR A 550 -76.10 50.03 14.73
N ILE A 551 -75.74 50.58 13.58
CA ILE A 551 -76.02 51.97 13.19
C ILE A 551 -76.75 51.88 11.85
N ASN A 552 -77.96 52.46 11.76
CA ASN A 552 -78.81 52.42 10.56
C ASN A 552 -79.03 51.00 9.98
N GLY A 553 -79.23 50.02 10.86
CA GLY A 553 -79.52 48.63 10.46
C GLY A 553 -78.30 47.80 10.01
N GLN A 554 -77.12 48.41 9.94
CA GLN A 554 -75.86 47.71 9.64
C GLN A 554 -75.02 47.51 10.91
N SER A 555 -74.19 46.46 10.95
CA SER A 555 -73.29 46.19 12.08
C SER A 555 -72.40 47.39 12.33
N ASN A 556 -72.33 47.85 13.59
CA ASN A 556 -71.49 48.98 13.93
C ASN A 556 -70.02 48.53 13.90
N PRO A 557 -69.20 49.02 12.94
CA PRO A 557 -67.81 48.57 12.82
C PRO A 557 -66.98 48.95 14.06
N PHE A 558 -67.36 49.99 14.79
CA PHE A 558 -66.70 50.37 16.03
C PHE A 558 -67.01 49.41 17.18
N TYR A 559 -68.26 48.94 17.28
CA TYR A 559 -68.63 47.88 18.23
C TYR A 559 -67.84 46.60 17.97
N GLN A 560 -67.77 46.19 16.70
CA GLN A 560 -67.05 44.99 16.30
C GLN A 560 -65.56 45.10 16.61
N LYS A 561 -64.95 46.24 16.31
CA LYS A 561 -63.54 46.51 16.65
C LYS A 561 -63.26 46.38 18.15
N LEU A 562 -64.11 46.93 19.02
CA LEU A 562 -63.92 46.80 20.48
C LEU A 562 -64.02 45.35 20.96
N VAL A 563 -64.91 44.56 20.36
CA VAL A 563 -65.06 43.12 20.66
C VAL A 563 -63.84 42.33 20.17
N ASP A 564 -63.34 42.65 18.99
CA ASP A 564 -62.15 42.02 18.42
C ASP A 564 -60.90 42.34 19.25
N ASP A 565 -60.69 43.61 19.61
CA ASP A 565 -59.59 44.05 20.48
C ASP A 565 -59.63 43.34 21.85
N LYS A 566 -60.82 43.21 22.45
CA LYS A 566 -61.01 42.45 23.69
C LYS A 566 -60.59 40.98 23.53
N ASN A 567 -61.08 40.33 22.49
CA ASN A 567 -60.79 38.92 22.25
C ASN A 567 -59.31 38.70 21.96
N GLU A 568 -58.67 39.64 21.27
CA GLU A 568 -57.25 39.58 20.96
C GLU A 568 -56.39 39.66 22.23
N ILE A 569 -56.65 40.61 23.12
CA ILE A 569 -55.94 40.75 24.40
C ILE A 569 -56.15 39.51 25.29
N LEU A 570 -57.39 39.02 25.41
CA LEU A 570 -57.71 37.86 26.25
C LEU A 570 -57.07 36.58 25.71
N ASN A 571 -57.08 36.37 24.40
CA ASN A 571 -56.44 35.21 23.79
C ASN A 571 -54.92 35.28 23.96
N TRP A 572 -54.33 36.47 23.87
CA TRP A 572 -52.90 36.67 24.14
C TRP A 572 -52.55 36.35 25.60
N ASN A 573 -53.33 36.83 26.58
CA ASN A 573 -53.12 36.54 28.00
C ASN A 573 -53.27 35.04 28.34
N ARG A 574 -54.16 34.33 27.63
CA ARG A 574 -54.30 32.87 27.76
C ARG A 574 -53.10 32.12 27.16
N ALA A 575 -52.62 32.57 26.00
CA ALA A 575 -51.50 31.94 25.32
C ALA A 575 -50.14 32.22 26.01
N ASN A 576 -50.03 33.35 26.73
CA ASN A 576 -48.76 33.83 27.31
C ASN A 576 -48.92 34.09 28.83
N PRO A 577 -49.09 33.04 29.65
CA PRO A 577 -49.45 33.19 31.06
C PRO A 577 -48.39 33.89 31.92
N GLN A 578 -47.13 33.95 31.47
CA GLN A 578 -46.01 34.59 32.18
C GLN A 578 -45.90 36.10 31.90
N ASN A 579 -46.46 36.60 30.79
CA ASN A 579 -46.31 37.99 30.35
C ASN A 579 -47.64 38.75 30.30
N LYS A 580 -48.69 38.31 31.02
CA LYS A 580 -50.05 38.87 30.90
C LYS A 580 -50.08 40.39 30.97
N VAL A 581 -50.90 41.01 30.12
CA VAL A 581 -51.26 42.41 30.25
C VAL A 581 -52.08 42.57 31.53
N SER A 582 -51.50 43.24 32.52
CA SER A 582 -52.14 43.45 33.82
C SER A 582 -53.46 44.21 33.66
N GLY A 583 -54.53 43.71 34.29
CA GLY A 583 -55.87 44.29 34.21
C GLY A 583 -56.78 43.73 33.10
N PHE A 584 -56.31 42.74 32.32
CA PHE A 584 -57.10 42.05 31.28
C PHE A 584 -57.16 40.53 31.41
#